data_AF-A0A7R9XYC4-F1
#
_entry.id   AF-A0A7R9XYC4-F1
#
_cell.length_a   1.000
_cell.length_b   1.000
_cell.length_c   1.000
_cell.angle_alpha   90.00
_cell.angle_beta   90.00
_cell.angle_gamma   90.00
#
_symmetry.space_group_name_H-M   'P 1'
#
loop_
_entity.id
_entity.type
_entity.pdbx_description
1 polymer ?
#
loop_
_entity_poly.entity_id
_entity_poly.type
_entity_poly.pdbx_seq_one_letter_code
_entity_poly.pdbx_strand_id
1 'polypeptide(L)'
;TTIYPGMQFTAAGIYNALNAIPDVTVSLNDVCVFMPAAFSVLASLFTGGIAWEAASEGNKASSAVVAIAVMAIQPGHLMRSVAGAFDNESVAVTAITGTFYWWVRSLRTQKSWQFAFIAAASYFYMVAAWGGYTF
;
A
#
# COMPACT_ATOMS: atom_id res chain seq x y z
N THR A 1 -22.82 -9.96 8.00
CA THR A 1 -21.65 -9.94 7.10
C THR A 1 -20.40 -9.91 7.96
N THR A 2 -19.64 -11.00 7.98
CA THR A 2 -18.44 -11.21 8.82
C THR A 2 -17.17 -11.07 7.99
N ILE A 3 -17.03 -9.93 7.30
CA ILE A 3 -15.93 -9.67 6.36
C ILE A 3 -15.23 -8.36 6.68
N TYR A 4 -13.94 -8.29 6.35
CA TYR A 4 -13.13 -7.08 6.41
C TYR A 4 -13.62 -6.08 5.34
N PRO A 5 -14.11 -4.88 5.70
CA PRO A 5 -14.78 -3.98 4.76
C PRO A 5 -13.83 -2.99 4.05
N GLY A 6 -12.54 -2.98 4.40
CA GLY A 6 -11.58 -1.97 3.96
C GLY A 6 -11.38 -1.93 2.45
N MET A 7 -11.41 -3.07 1.77
CA MET A 7 -11.32 -3.13 0.32
C MET A 7 -12.54 -2.48 -0.36
N GLN A 8 -13.76 -2.81 0.08
CA GLN A 8 -14.98 -2.28 -0.53
C GLN A 8 -15.08 -0.77 -0.33
N PHE A 9 -14.72 -0.26 0.84
CA PHE A 9 -14.62 1.18 1.08
C PHE A 9 -13.55 1.86 0.22
N THR A 10 -12.41 1.18 -0.02
CA THR A 10 -11.35 1.69 -0.89
C THR A 10 -11.82 1.79 -2.34
N ALA A 11 -12.41 0.72 -2.88
CA ALA A 11 -12.92 0.69 -4.25
C ALA A 11 -14.06 1.71 -4.46
N ALA A 12 -15.02 1.79 -3.52
CA ALA A 12 -16.09 2.79 -3.58
C ALA A 12 -15.56 4.23 -3.44
N GLY A 13 -14.55 4.45 -2.59
CA GLY A 13 -13.88 5.74 -2.45
C GLY A 13 -13.19 6.19 -3.74
N ILE A 14 -12.43 5.29 -4.39
CA ILE A 14 -11.78 5.54 -5.67
C ILE A 14 -12.82 5.80 -6.77
N TYR A 15 -13.87 4.99 -6.86
CA TYR A 15 -14.96 5.17 -7.82
C TYR A 15 -15.64 6.54 -7.68
N ASN A 16 -15.97 6.95 -6.45
CA ASN A 16 -16.58 8.26 -6.19
C ASN A 16 -15.60 9.41 -6.47
N ALA A 17 -14.31 9.24 -6.16
CA ALA A 17 -13.29 10.25 -6.41
C ALA A 17 -13.03 10.46 -7.91
N LEU A 18 -13.00 9.38 -8.70
CA LEU A 18 -12.80 9.45 -10.16
C LEU A 18 -14.01 10.08 -10.86
N ASN A 19 -15.24 9.65 -10.53
CA ASN A 19 -16.46 10.22 -11.13
C ASN A 19 -16.84 11.60 -10.56
N ALA A 20 -16.10 12.13 -9.59
CA ALA A 20 -16.20 13.54 -9.17
C ALA A 20 -15.34 14.49 -10.05
N ILE A 21 -14.45 13.93 -10.89
CA ILE A 21 -13.65 14.72 -11.83
C ILE A 21 -14.49 14.98 -13.10
N PRO A 22 -14.61 16.24 -13.55
CA PRO A 22 -15.27 16.55 -14.83
C PRO A 22 -14.67 15.75 -15.99
N ASP A 23 -15.52 15.33 -16.93
CA ASP A 23 -15.17 14.58 -18.14
C ASP A 23 -14.56 13.17 -17.91
N VAL A 24 -14.54 12.67 -16.66
CA VAL A 24 -14.08 11.31 -16.30
C VAL A 24 -15.27 10.43 -15.93
N THR A 25 -15.61 9.48 -16.81
CA THR A 25 -16.61 8.43 -16.54
C THR A 25 -15.93 7.06 -16.42
N VAL A 26 -15.88 6.48 -15.23
CA VAL A 26 -15.22 5.20 -14.96
C VAL A 26 -16.22 4.24 -14.31
N SER A 27 -16.36 3.02 -14.82
CA SER A 27 -17.26 2.05 -14.22
C SER A 27 -16.68 1.48 -12.92
N LEU A 28 -17.55 1.03 -12.01
CA LEU A 28 -17.08 0.35 -10.79
C LEU A 28 -16.29 -0.93 -11.12
N ASN A 29 -16.57 -1.58 -12.26
CA ASN A 29 -15.81 -2.75 -12.70
C ASN A 29 -14.36 -2.39 -13.03
N ASP A 30 -14.13 -1.30 -13.77
CA ASP A 30 -12.78 -0.82 -14.12
C ASP A 30 -11.98 -0.53 -12.85
N VAL A 31 -12.58 0.14 -11.86
CA VAL A 31 -11.94 0.40 -10.57
C VAL A 31 -11.53 -0.91 -9.88
N CYS A 32 -12.42 -1.89 -9.79
CA CYS A 32 -12.10 -3.19 -9.18
C CYS A 32 -11.02 -3.96 -9.96
N VAL A 33 -10.98 -3.85 -11.29
CA VAL A 33 -9.97 -4.50 -12.13
C VAL A 33 -8.59 -3.86 -11.98
N PHE A 34 -8.50 -2.53 -11.94
CA PHE A 34 -7.21 -1.83 -11.91
C PHE A 34 -6.68 -1.51 -10.50
N MET A 35 -7.52 -1.52 -9.46
CA MET A 35 -7.09 -1.26 -8.08
C MET A 35 -5.95 -2.19 -7.61
N PRO A 36 -5.97 -3.52 -7.82
CA PRO A 36 -4.86 -4.41 -7.42
C PRO A 36 -3.52 -3.99 -8.03
N ALA A 37 -3.52 -3.64 -9.33
CA ALA A 37 -2.32 -3.21 -10.04
C ALA A 37 -1.81 -1.85 -9.53
N ALA A 38 -2.69 -0.88 -9.29
CA ALA A 38 -2.32 0.42 -8.73
C ALA A 38 -1.72 0.30 -7.31
N PHE A 39 -2.32 -0.55 -6.47
CA PHE A 39 -1.82 -0.82 -5.11
C PHE A 39 -0.48 -1.58 -5.14
N SER A 40 -0.24 -2.46 -6.11
CA SER A 40 1.07 -3.13 -6.30
C SER A 40 2.25 -2.15 -6.45
N VAL A 41 2.01 -1.02 -7.13
CA VAL A 41 3.00 0.05 -7.33
C VAL A 41 3.25 0.78 -6.00
N LEU A 42 2.19 1.11 -5.26
CA LEU A 42 2.31 1.73 -3.93
C LEU A 42 3.06 0.82 -2.94
N ALA A 43 2.77 -0.49 -2.93
CA ALA A 43 3.51 -1.46 -2.11
C ALA A 43 5.01 -1.49 -2.48
N SER A 44 5.32 -1.44 -3.77
CA SER A 44 6.71 -1.40 -4.25
C SER A 44 7.43 -0.12 -3.79
N LEU A 45 6.76 1.03 -3.84
CA LEU A 45 7.28 2.30 -3.33
C LEU A 45 7.48 2.28 -1.81
N PHE A 46 6.56 1.72 -1.02
CA PHE A 46 6.73 1.60 0.43
C PHE A 46 7.87 0.64 0.80
N THR A 47 8.02 -0.50 0.10
CA THR A 47 9.19 -1.38 0.24
C THR A 47 10.50 -0.64 -0.08
N GLY A 48 10.51 0.21 -1.12
CA GLY A 48 11.59 1.14 -1.40
C GLY A 48 11.89 2.11 -0.25
N GLY A 49 10.84 2.70 0.34
CA GLY A 49 10.94 3.59 1.50
C GLY A 49 11.49 2.90 2.75
N ILE A 50 11.12 1.64 3.00
CA ILE A 50 11.70 0.83 4.09
C ILE A 50 13.20 0.61 3.88
N ALA A 51 13.63 0.40 2.62
CA ALA A 51 15.04 0.22 2.25
C ALA A 51 15.84 1.53 2.07
N TRP A 52 15.16 2.68 1.97
CA TRP A 52 15.75 4.02 2.07
C TRP A 52 16.04 4.37 3.53
N GLU A 53 15.09 4.08 4.41
CA GLU A 53 15.43 3.82 5.80
C GLU A 53 16.16 2.47 5.91
N ALA A 54 16.54 2.04 7.12
CA ALA A 54 17.59 1.03 7.35
C ALA A 54 18.99 1.43 6.78
N ALA A 55 19.13 1.57 5.46
CA ALA A 55 20.39 1.78 4.72
C ALA A 55 21.26 2.96 5.20
N SER A 56 22.57 2.76 5.06
CA SER A 56 23.62 3.75 5.34
C SER A 56 23.54 4.94 4.39
N GLU A 57 23.95 6.12 4.85
CA GLU A 57 23.67 7.40 4.18
C GLU A 57 24.15 7.50 2.74
N GLY A 58 25.33 6.94 2.41
CA GLY A 58 25.85 6.93 1.04
C GLY A 58 25.09 6.03 0.05
N ASN A 59 24.26 5.09 0.53
CA ASN A 59 23.64 4.05 -0.30
C ASN A 59 22.10 4.10 -0.35
N LYS A 60 21.44 5.02 0.37
CA LYS A 60 19.96 5.05 0.52
C LYS A 60 19.20 4.99 -0.81
N ALA A 61 19.61 5.79 -1.79
CA ALA A 61 18.99 5.80 -3.12
C ALA A 61 19.15 4.46 -3.85
N SER A 62 20.36 3.90 -3.86
CA SER A 62 20.66 2.61 -4.49
C SER A 62 19.87 1.47 -3.84
N SER A 63 19.83 1.42 -2.50
CA SER A 63 19.07 0.43 -1.73
C SER A 63 17.56 0.52 -2.02
N ALA A 64 17.00 1.74 -2.06
CA ALA A 64 15.60 1.95 -2.38
C ALA A 64 15.24 1.53 -3.80
N VAL A 65 16.05 1.90 -4.80
CA VAL A 65 15.82 1.54 -6.21
C VAL A 65 15.89 0.02 -6.41
N VAL A 66 16.87 -0.65 -5.80
CA VAL A 66 16.98 -2.13 -5.85
C VAL A 66 15.76 -2.79 -5.18
N ALA A 67 15.32 -2.29 -4.03
CA ALA A 67 14.15 -2.83 -3.34
C ALA A 67 12.85 -2.64 -4.14
N ILE A 68 12.65 -1.47 -4.77
CA ILE A 68 11.51 -1.21 -5.68
C ILE A 68 11.56 -2.17 -6.86
N ALA A 69 12.71 -2.29 -7.53
CA ALA A 69 12.87 -3.12 -8.72
C ALA A 69 12.61 -4.61 -8.41
N VAL A 70 13.13 -5.12 -7.28
CA VAL A 70 12.89 -6.51 -6.84
C VAL A 70 11.42 -6.73 -6.48
N MET A 71 10.78 -5.81 -5.75
CA MET A 71 9.36 -5.94 -5.38
C MET A 71 8.45 -5.92 -6.61
N ALA A 72 8.73 -5.05 -7.59
CA ALA A 72 7.93 -4.89 -8.80
C ALA A 72 7.91 -6.13 -9.71
N ILE A 73 8.98 -6.95 -9.72
CA ILE A 73 9.07 -8.16 -10.56
C ILE A 73 8.85 -9.48 -9.80
N GLN A 74 8.71 -9.43 -8.47
CA GLN A 74 8.62 -10.62 -7.62
C GLN A 74 7.34 -11.43 -7.91
N PRO A 75 7.43 -12.67 -8.44
CA PRO A 75 6.24 -13.47 -8.77
C PRO A 75 5.27 -13.66 -7.59
N GLY A 76 5.77 -13.80 -6.37
CA GLY A 76 4.94 -13.93 -5.16
C GLY A 76 4.05 -12.72 -4.84
N HIS A 77 4.46 -11.52 -5.28
CA HIS A 77 3.68 -10.27 -5.20
C HIS A 77 2.74 -10.16 -6.41
N LEU A 78 3.26 -10.39 -7.62
CA LEU A 78 2.48 -10.29 -8.87
C LEU A 78 1.25 -11.22 -8.89
N MET A 79 1.37 -12.46 -8.39
CA MET A 79 0.23 -13.40 -8.30
C MET A 79 -0.94 -12.88 -7.45
N ARG A 80 -0.69 -11.92 -6.55
CA ARG A 80 -1.69 -11.34 -5.62
C ARG A 80 -2.16 -9.94 -6.02
N SER A 81 -1.57 -9.36 -7.05
CA SER A 81 -1.79 -7.95 -7.41
C SER A 81 -1.88 -7.70 -8.91
N VAL A 82 -2.03 -8.74 -9.72
CA VAL A 82 -2.34 -8.65 -11.15
C VAL A 82 -3.69 -7.96 -11.38
N ALA A 83 -3.83 -7.21 -12.47
CA ALA A 83 -5.11 -6.59 -12.85
C ALA A 83 -6.22 -7.66 -12.94
N GLY A 84 -7.36 -7.39 -12.32
CA GLY A 84 -8.48 -8.33 -12.18
C GLY A 84 -8.43 -9.21 -10.93
N ALA A 85 -7.29 -9.33 -10.22
CA ALA A 85 -7.20 -10.07 -8.95
C ALA A 85 -7.72 -9.23 -7.76
N PHE A 86 -9.02 -8.96 -7.76
CA PHE A 86 -9.71 -8.18 -6.72
C PHE A 86 -9.93 -9.00 -5.44
N ASP A 87 -8.84 -9.31 -4.74
CA ASP A 87 -8.83 -9.99 -3.44
C ASP A 87 -8.05 -9.19 -2.38
N ASN A 88 -8.34 -9.43 -1.10
CA ASN A 88 -7.91 -8.63 0.04
C ASN A 88 -6.38 -8.54 0.15
N GLU A 89 -5.67 -9.56 -0.31
CA GLU A 89 -4.20 -9.59 -0.32
C GLU A 89 -3.59 -8.42 -1.13
N SER A 90 -4.26 -7.97 -2.21
CA SER A 90 -3.78 -6.87 -3.07
C SER A 90 -3.66 -5.53 -2.33
N VAL A 91 -4.65 -5.21 -1.49
CA VAL A 91 -4.66 -4.02 -0.62
C VAL A 91 -3.86 -4.25 0.66
N ALA A 92 -3.85 -5.47 1.20
CA ALA A 92 -3.13 -5.84 2.41
C ALA A 92 -1.61 -5.63 2.29
N VAL A 93 -1.00 -6.07 1.18
CA VAL A 93 0.46 -5.95 0.96
C VAL A 93 0.89 -4.48 0.92
N THR A 94 0.04 -3.58 0.42
CA THR A 94 0.27 -2.13 0.46
C THR A 94 0.08 -1.57 1.87
N ALA A 95 -0.94 -2.03 2.60
CA ALA A 95 -1.22 -1.57 3.96
C ALA A 95 -0.10 -1.94 4.94
N ILE A 96 0.42 -3.18 4.87
CA ILE A 96 1.50 -3.65 5.75
C ILE A 96 2.84 -2.97 5.45
N THR A 97 3.20 -2.85 4.16
CA THR A 97 4.44 -2.15 3.75
C THR A 97 4.38 -0.65 4.09
N GLY A 98 3.23 0.00 3.87
CA GLY A 98 3.00 1.38 4.30
C GLY A 98 3.10 1.54 5.83
N THR A 99 2.49 0.63 6.60
CA THR A 99 2.55 0.65 8.06
C THR A 99 3.99 0.52 8.56
N PHE A 100 4.77 -0.44 8.06
CA PHE A 100 6.18 -0.60 8.43
C PHE A 100 7.04 0.61 8.00
N TYR A 101 6.80 1.18 6.82
CA TYR A 101 7.50 2.39 6.38
C TYR A 101 7.27 3.56 7.36
N TRP A 102 6.01 3.89 7.66
CA TRP A 102 5.69 5.00 8.56
C TRP A 102 6.15 4.73 10.00
N TRP A 103 6.08 3.48 10.46
CA TRP A 103 6.61 3.05 11.75
C TRP A 103 8.12 3.30 11.85
N VAL A 104 8.92 2.75 10.93
CA VAL A 104 10.38 2.95 10.89
C VAL A 104 10.70 4.44 10.79
N ARG A 105 9.97 5.19 9.93
CA ARG A 105 10.14 6.63 9.77
C ARG A 105 9.88 7.40 11.07
N SER A 106 8.90 6.98 11.87
CA SER A 106 8.58 7.63 13.16
C SER A 106 9.70 7.49 14.20
N LEU A 107 10.43 6.37 14.17
CA LEU A 107 11.51 6.07 15.12
C LEU A 107 12.86 6.69 14.73
N ARG A 108 12.99 7.25 13.52
CA ARG A 108 14.27 7.72 12.96
C ARG A 108 14.88 8.93 13.67
N THR A 109 14.08 9.78 14.31
CA THR A 109 14.56 11.02 14.93
C THR A 109 13.58 11.50 16.00
N GLN A 110 14.06 12.21 17.03
CA GLN A 110 13.20 12.77 18.10
C GLN A 110 12.05 13.66 17.58
N LYS A 111 12.21 14.32 16.43
CA LYS A 111 11.15 15.13 15.79
C LYS A 111 10.17 14.32 14.92
N SER A 112 10.46 13.04 14.65
CA SER A 112 9.68 12.19 13.74
C SER A 112 8.45 11.54 14.37
N TRP A 113 8.20 11.75 15.67
CA TRP A 113 7.08 11.14 16.41
C TRP A 113 5.71 11.35 15.74
N GLN A 114 5.51 12.44 15.01
CA GLN A 114 4.26 12.73 14.29
C GLN A 114 3.91 11.67 13.23
N PHE A 115 4.91 11.01 12.63
CA PHE A 115 4.67 9.91 11.69
C PHE A 115 4.05 8.68 12.35
N ALA A 116 4.10 8.56 13.69
CA ALA A 116 3.42 7.48 14.42
C ALA A 116 1.89 7.55 14.29
N PHE A 117 1.29 8.75 14.13
CA PHE A 117 -0.14 8.86 13.84
C PHE A 117 -0.49 8.32 12.44
N ILE A 118 0.38 8.55 11.45
CA ILE A 118 0.21 8.03 10.09
C ILE A 118 0.42 6.51 10.07
N ALA A 119 1.38 6.00 10.85
CA ALA A 119 1.56 4.57 11.07
C ALA A 119 0.33 3.93 11.74
N ALA A 120 -0.24 4.56 12.77
CA ALA A 120 -1.44 4.08 13.45
C ALA A 120 -2.68 4.10 12.53
N ALA A 121 -2.85 5.13 11.70
CA ALA A 121 -3.91 5.19 10.69
C ALA A 121 -3.72 4.11 9.60
N SER A 122 -2.48 3.85 9.18
CA SER A 122 -2.14 2.79 8.22
C SER A 122 -2.40 1.39 8.82
N TYR A 123 -2.08 1.20 10.11
CA TYR A 123 -2.38 -0.03 10.84
C TYR A 123 -3.90 -0.24 10.97
N PHE A 124 -4.66 0.79 11.33
CA PHE A 124 -6.13 0.73 11.37
C PHE A 124 -6.73 0.34 10.01
N TYR A 125 -6.20 0.90 8.92
CA TYR A 125 -6.58 0.51 7.57
C TYR A 125 -6.23 -0.96 7.27
N MET A 126 -5.05 -1.44 7.68
CA MET A 126 -4.66 -2.85 7.55
C MET A 126 -5.62 -3.79 8.29
N VAL A 127 -5.96 -3.49 9.54
CA VAL A 127 -6.94 -4.24 10.35
C VAL A 127 -8.31 -4.27 9.66
N ALA A 128 -8.73 -3.16 9.03
CA ALA A 128 -9.99 -3.09 8.30
C ALA A 128 -9.97 -3.84 6.95
N ALA A 129 -8.80 -4.09 6.36
CA ALA A 129 -8.64 -4.69 5.04
C ALA A 129 -8.31 -6.19 5.06
N TRP A 130 -7.58 -6.69 6.07
CA TRP A 130 -7.07 -8.07 6.05
C TRP A 130 -6.81 -8.65 7.45
N GLY A 131 -7.18 -9.92 7.64
CA GLY A 131 -7.07 -10.63 8.92
C GLY A 131 -5.65 -10.96 9.39
N GLY A 132 -4.63 -10.74 8.56
CA GLY A 132 -3.22 -10.92 8.94
C GLY A 132 -2.62 -9.76 9.76
N TYR A 133 -3.44 -8.82 10.24
CA TYR A 133 -3.02 -7.69 11.08
C TYR A 133 -2.39 -8.08 12.45
N THR A 134 -2.45 -9.37 12.79
CA THR A 134 -1.86 -9.98 13.99
C THR A 134 -0.36 -10.28 13.85
N PHE A 135 0.18 -10.17 12.64
CA PHE A 135 1.61 -10.26 12.32
C PHE A 135 2.34 -8.95 12.61
#